data_AF-X1M6M0-F1
#
_entry.id   AF-X1M6M0-F1
#
_cell.length_a   1.000
_cell.length_b   1.000
_cell.length_c   1.000
_cell.angle_alpha   90.00
_cell.angle_beta   90.00
_cell.angle_gamma   90.00
#
_symmetry.space_group_name_H-M   'P 1'
#
loop_
_entity.id
_entity.type
_entity.pdbx_description
1 polymer ?
#
loop_
_entity_poly.entity_id
_entity_poly.type
_entity_poly.pdbx_seq_one_letter_code
_entity_poly.pdbx_strand_id
1 'polypeptide(L)' 'MPTIKNMLARKVFDSRGVETLEIDIITENGFGRVAAPFGAPGSRGKFEVPAYSPEGLSKSIEIIETEI' A
#
# COMPACT_ATOMS: atom_id res chain seq x y z
N MET A 1 -14.39 -20.77 -1.66
CA MET A 1 -13.72 -19.60 -1.08
C MET A 1 -12.81 -19.01 -2.15
N PRO A 2 -12.73 -17.68 -2.31
CA PRO A 2 -11.83 -17.09 -3.30
C PRO A 2 -10.37 -17.28 -2.88
N THR A 3 -9.54 -17.81 -3.78
CA THR A 3 -8.08 -17.88 -3.61
C THR A 3 -7.42 -16.68 -4.29
N ILE A 4 -6.48 -16.04 -3.61
CA ILE A 4 -5.66 -14.96 -4.18
C ILE A 4 -4.71 -15.57 -5.21
N LYS A 5 -4.71 -14.99 -6.42
CA LYS A 5 -3.88 -15.44 -7.54
C LYS A 5 -2.73 -14.49 -7.82
N ASN A 6 -2.94 -13.20 -7.59
CA ASN A 6 -1.91 -12.20 -7.80
C ASN A 6 -2.18 -10.95 -6.94
N MET A 7 -1.12 -10.19 -6.70
CA MET A 7 -1.17 -8.89 -6.05
C MET A 7 -0.24 -7.94 -6.80
N LEU A 8 -0.72 -6.72 -7.08
CA LEU A 8 0.06 -5.70 -7.77
C LEU A 8 0.09 -4.43 -6.92
N ALA A 9 1.26 -3.82 -6.77
CA ALA A 9 1.45 -2.60 -6.02
C ALA A 9 1.82 -1.42 -6.92
N ARG A 10 1.40 -0.21 -6.54
CA ARG A 10 1.81 1.03 -7.23
C ARG A 10 1.76 2.24 -6.30
N LYS A 11 2.41 3.32 -6.74
CA LYS A 11 2.29 4.64 -6.12
C LYS A 11 1.16 5.44 -6.75
N VAL A 12 0.35 6.08 -5.90
CA VAL A 12 -0.69 7.04 -6.29
C VAL A 12 -0.60 8.27 -5.39
N PHE A 13 -1.33 9.34 -5.69
CA PHE A 13 -1.38 10.54 -4.86
C PHE A 13 -2.68 10.62 -4.07
N ASP A 14 -2.58 11.00 -2.79
CA ASP A 14 -3.74 11.30 -1.95
C ASP A 14 -4.34 12.68 -2.28
N SER A 15 -5.41 13.08 -1.58
CA SER A 15 -6.09 14.36 -1.78
C SER A 15 -5.24 15.61 -1.48
N ARG A 16 -4.05 15.45 -0.91
CA ARG A 16 -3.09 16.54 -0.60
C ARG A 16 -1.88 16.51 -1.51
N GLY A 17 -1.85 15.62 -2.52
CA GLY A 17 -0.72 15.46 -3.42
C GLY A 17 0.47 14.73 -2.80
N VAL A 18 0.26 13.95 -1.73
CA VAL A 18 1.31 13.12 -1.11
C VAL A 18 1.23 11.70 -1.68
N GLU A 19 2.37 11.12 -2.03
CA GLU A 19 2.43 9.73 -2.51
C GLU A 19 1.93 8.74 -1.45
N THR A 20 1.13 7.76 -1.88
CA THR A 20 0.68 6.63 -1.07
C THR A 20 0.66 5.32 -1.87
N LEU A 21 0.50 4.21 -1.16
CA LEU A 21 0.45 2.85 -1.70
C LEU A 21 -0.97 2.50 -2.16
N GLU A 22 -1.09 1.96 -3.37
CA GLU A 22 -2.31 1.31 -3.84
C GLU A 22 -2.03 -0.14 -4.21
N ILE A 23 -2.92 -1.03 -3.78
CA ILE A 23 -2.82 -2.48 -4.02
C ILE A 23 -4.04 -2.95 -4.81
N ASP A 24 -3.75 -3.74 -5.84
CA ASP A 24 -4.74 -4.59 -6.50
C ASP A 24 -4.59 -6.03 -6.02
N ILE A 25 -5.71 -6.65 -5.66
CA ILE A 25 -5.82 -8.07 -5.36
C ILE A 25 -6.62 -8.74 -6.47
N ILE A 26 -6.01 -9.73 -7.12
CA ILE A 26 -6.64 -10.55 -8.14
C ILE A 26 -6.89 -11.93 -7.53
N THR A 27 -8.14 -12.35 -7.56
CA THR A 27 -8.55 -13.71 -7.17
C THR A 27 -8.97 -14.49 -8.41
N GLU A 28 -9.28 -15.77 -8.25
CA GLU A 28 -9.73 -16.62 -9.36
C GLU A 28 -10.94 -16.04 -10.11
N ASN A 29 -11.87 -15.37 -9.41
CA ASN A 29 -13.14 -14.90 -9.97
C ASN A 29 -13.45 -13.44 -9.65
N GLY A 30 -12.45 -12.63 -9.33
CA GLY A 30 -12.70 -11.25 -8.90
C GLY A 30 -11.45 -10.40 -8.74
N PHE A 31 -11.69 -9.10 -8.62
CA PHE A 31 -10.70 -8.04 -8.53
C PHE A 31 -11.10 -7.04 -7.44
N GLY A 32 -10.13 -6.64 -6.61
CA GLY A 32 -10.29 -5.57 -5.62
C GLY A 32 -9.12 -4.61 -5.69
N ARG A 33 -9.38 -3.32 -5.50
CA ARG A 33 -8.37 -2.25 -5.44
C ARG A 33 -8.59 -1.40 -4.21
N VAL A 34 -7.51 -1.09 -3.51
CA VAL A 34 -7.54 -0.21 -2.34
C VAL A 34 -6.29 0.64 -2.25
N ALA A 35 -6.47 1.93 -1.99
CA ALA A 35 -5.39 2.85 -1.67
C ALA A 35 -5.31 3.06 -0.16
N ALA A 36 -4.11 2.96 0.41
CA ALA A 36 -3.90 3.19 1.83
C ALA A 36 -4.11 4.68 2.16
N PRO A 37 -4.94 5.02 3.16
CA PRO A 37 -5.01 6.39 3.65
C PRO A 37 -3.68 6.75 4.32
N PHE A 38 -3.31 8.02 4.28
CA PHE A 38 -2.11 8.50 4.94
C PHE A 38 -2.46 9.57 5.97
N GLY A 39 -1.89 9.47 7.18
CA GLY A 39 -2.01 10.54 8.17
C GLY A 39 -1.36 11.82 7.63
N ALA A 40 -1.91 12.99 7.99
CA ALA A 40 -1.36 14.27 7.55
C ALA A 40 0.12 14.38 7.96
N PRO A 41 0.98 15.01 7.14
CA PRO A 41 2.36 15.27 7.53
C PRO A 41 2.40 15.98 8.89
N GLY A 42 3.16 15.42 9.84
CA GLY A 42 3.27 15.96 11.20
C GLY A 42 2.11 15.62 12.15
N SER A 43 1.06 14.90 11.72
CA SER A 43 -0.06 14.51 12.58
C SER A 43 0.03 13.06 13.12
N ARG A 44 1.19 12.41 13.00
CA ARG A 44 1.37 11.00 13.38
C ARG A 44 1.91 10.87 14.80
N GLY A 45 1.27 10.04 15.59
CA GLY A 45 1.73 9.68 16.93
C GLY A 45 3.01 8.85 16.90
N LYS A 46 3.88 9.07 17.89
CA LYS A 46 5.13 8.32 18.07
C LYS A 46 4.95 6.80 18.21
N PHE A 47 3.77 6.38 18.66
CA PHE A 47 3.45 4.98 18.96
C PHE A 47 2.50 4.35 17.92
N GLU A 48 2.18 5.06 16.83
CA GLU A 48 1.40 4.50 15.73
C GLU A 48 2.22 3.49 14.92
N VAL A 49 1.53 2.62 14.18
CA VAL A 49 2.18 1.71 13.23
C VAL A 49 2.82 2.55 12.12
N PRO A 50 4.12 2.35 11.81
CA PRO A 50 4.74 2.98 10.66
C PRO A 50 4.01 2.59 9.37
N ALA A 51 3.69 3.59 8.55
CA ALA A 51 2.92 3.34 7.33
C ALA A 51 3.72 2.62 6.23
N TYR A 52 5.04 2.78 6.21
CA TYR A 52 5.97 2.23 5.22
C TYR A 52 7.19 1.61 5.91
N SER A 53 7.99 0.86 5.15
CA SER A 53 9.31 0.43 5.59
C SER A 53 10.18 1.63 5.98
N PRO A 54 11.25 1.43 6.78
CA PRO A 54 12.15 2.51 7.17
C PRO A 54 12.76 3.28 5.98
N GLU A 55 12.90 2.64 4.83
CA GLU A 55 13.41 3.23 3.58
C GLU A 55 12.31 3.88 2.72
N GLY A 56 11.06 3.84 3.18
CA GLY A 56 9.92 4.54 2.59
C GLY A 56 9.08 3.72 1.62
N LEU A 57 8.19 4.42 0.90
CA LEU A 57 7.16 3.81 0.06
C LEU A 57 7.72 2.95 -1.08
N SER A 58 8.77 3.42 -1.76
CA SER A 58 9.37 2.67 -2.87
C SER A 58 9.93 1.31 -2.42
N LYS A 59 10.61 1.26 -1.28
CA LYS A 59 11.11 -0.01 -0.72
C LYS A 59 9.98 -0.90 -0.23
N SER A 60 8.92 -0.31 0.31
CA SER A 60 7.71 -1.06 0.69
C SER A 60 7.07 -1.77 -0.51
N ILE A 61 7.03 -1.11 -1.67
CA ILE A 61 6.55 -1.72 -2.92
C ILE A 61 7.48 -2.85 -3.37
N GLU A 62 8.80 -2.64 -3.33
CA GLU A 62 9.77 -3.69 -3.68
C GLU A 62 9.62 -4.94 -2.79
N ILE A 63 9.42 -4.76 -1.48
CA ILE A 63 9.15 -5.87 -0.54
C ILE A 63 7.88 -6.60 -0.95
N ILE A 64 6.83 -5.87 -1.29
CA ILE A 64 5.55 -6.45 -1.73
C ILE A 64 5.71 -7.27 -3.01
N GLU A 65 6.51 -6.80 -3.96
CA GLU A 65 6.72 -7.48 -5.25
C GLU A 65 7.65 -8.69 -5.17
N THR A 66 8.47 -8.79 -4.11
CA THR A 66 9.51 -9.83 -4.00
C THR A 66 9.23 -10.88 -2.93
N GLU A 67 8.50 -10.53 -1.87
CA GLU A 67 8.28 -11.41 -0.71
C GLU A 67 6.86 -11.98 -0.62
N ILE A 68 5.90 -11.48 -1.41
CA ILE A 68 4.47 -11.85 -1.35
C ILE A 68 3.99 -12.35 -2.71
#